data_AF-A0A3R9UT99-F1
#
_entry.id   AF-A0A3R9UT99-F1
#
_cell.length_a   1.000
_cell.length_b   1.000
_cell.length_c   1.000
_cell.angle_alpha   90.00
_cell.angle_beta   90.00
_cell.angle_gamma   90.00
#
_symmetry.space_group_name_H-M   'P 1'
#
loop_
_entity.id
_entity.type
_entity.pdbx_description
1 polymer ?
#
loop_
_entity_poly.entity_id
_entity_poly.type
_entity_poly.pdbx_seq_one_letter_code
_entity_poly.pdbx_strand_id
1 'polypeptide(L)' 'MTEPLALLLSAPERAELADLADATGRTPEDLALDAVRERLAAERARVGAEAERLAGLHAELLRRLGA' A
#
# COMPACT_ATOMS: atom_id res chain seq x y z
N MET A 1 -3.30 -4.69 18.12
CA MET A 1 -3.24 -3.34 18.71
C MET A 1 -3.02 -2.37 17.57
N THR A 2 -3.77 -1.27 17.53
CA THR A 2 -3.57 -0.20 16.52
C THR A 2 -2.76 0.89 17.19
N GLU A 3 -1.67 1.31 16.55
CA GLU A 3 -0.82 2.41 17.04
C GLU A 3 -1.05 3.66 16.19
N PRO A 4 -1.10 4.86 16.79
CA PRO A 4 -1.29 6.10 16.05
C PRO A 4 -0.03 6.46 15.27
N LEU A 5 -0.22 6.94 14.03
CA LEU A 5 0.85 7.47 13.18
C LEU A 5 0.57 8.96 12.92
N ALA A 6 1.52 9.83 13.25
CA ALA A 6 1.45 11.25 12.94
C ALA A 6 2.04 11.54 11.56
N LEU A 7 1.30 12.26 10.72
CA LEU A 7 1.73 12.70 9.40
C LEU A 7 2.06 14.20 9.44
N LEU A 8 3.22 14.55 8.92
CA LEU A 8 3.59 15.95 8.71
C LEU A 8 3.22 16.33 7.28
N LEU A 9 2.27 17.25 7.15
CA LEU A 9 1.84 17.81 5.88
C LEU A 9 2.30 19.25 5.79
N SER A 10 2.66 19.68 4.60
CA SER A 10 2.80 21.10 4.32
C SER A 10 1.43 21.79 4.45
N ALA A 11 1.44 23.11 4.67
CA ALA A 11 0.20 23.90 4.72
C ALA A 11 -0.71 23.72 3.49
N PRO A 12 -0.21 23.72 2.23
CA PRO A 12 -1.07 23.49 1.07
C PRO A 12 -1.64 22.07 1.02
N GLU A 13 -0.85 21.03 1.28
CA GLU A 13 -1.35 19.65 1.30
C GLU A 13 -2.45 19.45 2.35
N ARG A 14 -2.29 20.08 3.52
CA ARG A 14 -3.32 20.05 4.56
C ARG A 14 -4.62 20.76 4.13
N ALA A 15 -4.52 21.85 3.39
CA ALA A 15 -5.70 22.55 2.87
C ALA A 15 -6.40 21.71 1.80
N GLU A 16 -5.66 21.18 0.83
CA GLU A 16 -6.23 20.31 -0.21
C GLU A 16 -6.90 19.05 0.36
N LEU A 17 -6.29 18.43 1.38
CA LEU A 17 -6.90 17.29 2.07
C LEU A 17 -8.19 17.67 2.79
N ALA A 18 -8.25 18.85 3.40
CA ALA A 18 -9.45 19.34 4.07
C ALA A 18 -10.58 19.63 3.07
N ASP A 19 -10.26 20.23 1.92
CA ASP A 19 -11.24 20.49 0.85
C ASP A 19 -11.81 19.18 0.29
N LEU A 20 -10.96 18.16 0.08
CA LEU A 20 -11.40 16.84 -0.37
C LEU A 20 -12.28 16.15 0.68
N ALA A 21 -11.92 16.26 1.96
CA ALA A 21 -12.69 15.72 3.07
C ALA A 21 -14.10 16.33 3.11
N ASP A 22 -14.20 17.65 2.99
CA ASP A 22 -15.47 18.37 2.93
C ASP A 22 -16.32 17.93 1.73
N ALA A 23 -15.73 17.92 0.52
CA ALA A 23 -16.41 17.54 -0.71
C ALA A 23 -16.92 16.09 -0.72
N THR A 24 -16.28 15.20 0.05
CA THR A 24 -16.64 13.78 0.13
C THR A 24 -17.46 13.41 1.38
N GLY A 25 -17.68 14.37 2.28
CA GLY A 25 -18.35 14.11 3.57
C GLY A 25 -17.58 13.16 4.48
N ARG A 26 -16.24 13.18 4.39
CA ARG A 26 -15.32 12.30 5.14
C ARG A 26 -14.39 13.11 6.02
N THR A 27 -13.64 12.45 6.90
CA THR A 27 -12.55 13.10 7.63
C THR A 27 -11.23 13.04 6.84
N PRO A 28 -10.32 14.01 7.02
CA PRO A 28 -8.95 13.93 6.52
C PRO A 28 -8.24 12.62 6.93
N GLU A 29 -8.48 12.16 8.16
CA GLU A 29 -7.91 10.93 8.72
C GLU A 29 -8.41 9.69 7.99
N ASP A 30 -9.72 9.61 7.68
CA ASP A 30 -10.27 8.50 6.91
C ASP A 30 -9.63 8.44 5.52
N LEU A 31 -9.51 9.58 4.85
CA LEU A 31 -8.92 9.67 3.50
C LEU A 31 -7.45 9.26 3.51
N ALA A 32 -6.67 9.76 4.48
CA ALA A 32 -5.27 9.38 4.64
C ALA A 32 -5.12 7.88 4.93
N LEU A 33 -5.97 7.32 5.78
CA LEU A 33 -5.95 5.90 6.12
C LEU A 33 -6.29 5.02 4.90
N ASP A 34 -7.27 5.42 4.09
CA ASP A 34 -7.63 4.69 2.87
C ASP A 34 -6.49 4.76 1.84
N ALA A 35 -5.90 5.93 1.62
CA ALA A 35 -4.75 6.06 0.73
C ALA A 35 -3.57 5.16 1.15
N VAL A 36 -3.30 5.08 2.46
CA VAL A 36 -2.28 4.17 3.01
C VAL A 36 -2.66 2.70 2.76
N ARG A 37 -3.92 2.32 3.01
CA ARG A 37 -4.39 0.95 2.81
C ARG A 37 -4.32 0.50 1.36
N GLU A 38 -4.79 1.35 0.44
CA GLU A 38 -4.75 1.10 -1.00
C GLU A 38 -3.31 0.91 -1.47
N ARG A 39 -2.39 1.80 -1.05
CA ARG A 39 -0.97 1.65 -1.36
C ARG A 39 -0.41 0.34 -0.82
N LEU A 40 -0.64 0.02 0.45
CA LEU A 40 -0.12 -1.21 1.06
C LEU A 40 -0.70 -2.49 0.42
N ALA A 41 -1.95 -2.45 -0.04
CA ALA A 41 -2.55 -3.57 -0.76
C ALA A 41 -1.91 -3.75 -2.14
N ALA A 42 -1.74 -2.66 -2.90
CA ALA A 42 -1.08 -2.68 -4.20
C ALA A 42 0.38 -3.18 -4.10
N GLU A 43 1.13 -2.69 -3.11
CA GLU A 43 2.51 -3.13 -2.90
C GLU A 43 2.59 -4.62 -2.51
N ARG A 44 1.67 -5.10 -1.67
CA ARG A 44 1.59 -6.53 -1.33
C ARG A 44 1.30 -7.40 -2.54
N ALA A 45 0.38 -6.99 -3.41
CA ALA A 45 0.09 -7.71 -4.65
C ALA A 45 1.33 -7.76 -5.57
N ARG A 46 2.04 -6.64 -5.72
CA ARG A 46 3.27 -6.56 -6.52
C ARG A 46 4.37 -7.47 -5.99
N VAL A 47 4.62 -7.44 -4.68
CA VAL A 47 5.63 -8.31 -4.03
C VAL A 47 5.21 -9.78 -4.13
N GLY A 48 3.92 -10.09 -3.95
CA GLY A 48 3.39 -11.44 -4.09
C GLY A 48 3.61 -12.00 -5.50
N ALA A 49 3.28 -11.24 -6.53
CA ALA A 49 3.51 -11.64 -7.92
C ALA A 49 4.99 -11.90 -8.23
N GLU A 50 5.90 -11.07 -7.71
CA GLU A 50 7.33 -11.29 -7.89
C GLU A 50 7.83 -12.53 -7.12
N ALA A 51 7.34 -12.75 -5.89
CA ALA A 51 7.66 -13.94 -5.12
C ALA A 51 7.17 -15.22 -5.82
N GLU A 52 5.96 -15.20 -6.39
CA GLU A 52 5.42 -16.31 -7.20
C GLU A 52 6.27 -16.57 -8.45
N ARG A 53 6.69 -15.51 -9.14
CA ARG A 53 7.58 -15.60 -10.30
C ARG A 53 8.91 -16.27 -9.94
N LEU A 54 9.54 -15.81 -8.85
CA LEU A 54 10.80 -16.38 -8.34
C LEU A 54 10.63 -17.83 -7.89
N ALA A 55 9.53 -18.15 -7.20
CA ALA A 55 9.22 -19.53 -6.81
C ALA A 55 9.05 -20.44 -8.03
N GLY A 56 8.39 -19.96 -9.09
CA GLY A 56 8.25 -20.68 -10.35
C GLY A 56 9.59 -20.97 -11.03
N LEU A 57 10.48 -19.97 -11.09
CA LEU A 57 11.83 -20.12 -11.64
C LEU A 57 12.67 -21.09 -10.80
N HIS A 58 12.62 -20.98 -9.48
CA HIS A 58 13.32 -21.91 -8.60
C HIS A 58 12.78 -23.34 -8.73
N ALA A 59 11.47 -23.52 -8.85
CA ALA A 59 10.86 -24.83 -9.06
C ALA A 59 11.30 -25.44 -10.41
N GLU A 60 11.40 -24.62 -11.48
CA GLU A 60 11.93 -25.08 -12.77
C GLU A 60 13.41 -25.48 -12.66
N LEU A 61 14.22 -24.65 -12.00
CA LEU A 61 15.64 -24.91 -11.81
C LEU A 61 15.88 -26.18 -10.98
N LEU A 62 15.12 -26.39 -9.90
CA LEU A 62 15.19 -27.61 -9.10
C LEU A 62 14.81 -28.86 -9.90
N ARG A 63 13.74 -28.80 -10.71
CA ARG A 63 13.37 -29.89 -11.64
C ARG A 63 14.51 -30.22 -12.61
N ARG A 64 15.23 -29.20 -13.11
CA ARG A 64 16.37 -29.39 -14.03
C ARG A 64 17.61 -29.94 -13.35
N LEU A 65 17.78 -29.71 -12.04
CA LEU A 65 18.89 -30.22 -11.24
C LEU A 65 18.63 -31.62 -10.65
N GLY A 66 17.46 -32.20 -10.89
CA GLY A 66 17.14 -33.60 -10.54
C GLY A 66 16.73 -33.83 -9.09
N ALA A 67 16.21 -32.80 -8.41
CA ALA A 67 15.51 -32.93 -7.14
C ALA A 67 14.06 -33.43 -7.33
#